data_AF-A0A7W5X8U2-F1
#
_entry.id   AF-A0A7W5X8U2-F1
#
_cell.length_a   1.000
_cell.length_b   1.000
_cell.length_c   1.000
_cell.angle_alpha   90.00
_cell.angle_beta   90.00
_cell.angle_gamma   90.00
#
_symmetry.space_group_name_H-M   'P 1'
#
loop_
_entity.id
_entity.type
_entity.pdbx_description
1 polymer ?
#
loop_
_entity_poly.entity_id
_entity_poly.type
_entity_poly.pdbx_seq_one_letter_code
_entity_poly.pdbx_strand_id
1 'polypeptide(L)'
;MLKNFAIAAIAVTTIMSATPSFSQSIEIGPGGVRVNPGMEPPPPRDMGISERQAIRIARRNGVQDVDDVARRRNVFVVRGVDRDGDDIKVVIDRGSGEVLSVD
;
A
#
# COMPACT_ATOMS: atom_id res chain seq x y z
N MET A 1 -53.32 28.50 -16.60
CA MET A 1 -52.51 27.36 -17.12
C MET A 1 -51.40 26.93 -16.14
N LEU A 2 -51.61 27.04 -14.83
CA LEU A 2 -50.58 26.75 -13.81
C LEU A 2 -50.82 25.42 -13.06
N LYS A 3 -51.99 24.79 -13.25
CA LYS A 3 -52.42 23.61 -12.49
C LYS A 3 -51.85 22.29 -13.01
N ASN A 4 -51.40 22.26 -14.26
CA ASN A 4 -50.91 21.04 -14.92
C ASN A 4 -49.39 20.82 -14.73
N PHE A 5 -48.64 21.86 -14.32
CA PHE A 5 -47.19 21.74 -14.05
C PHE A 5 -46.89 21.17 -12.66
N ALA A 6 -47.81 21.30 -11.70
CA ALA A 6 -47.62 20.80 -10.34
C ALA A 6 -47.56 19.25 -10.27
N ILE A 7 -48.23 18.56 -11.20
CA ILE A 7 -48.28 17.10 -11.23
C ILE A 7 -46.96 16.52 -11.80
N ALA A 8 -46.30 17.21 -12.72
CA ALA A 8 -45.03 16.78 -13.30
C ALA A 8 -43.85 16.90 -12.30
N ALA A 9 -43.93 17.83 -11.35
CA ALA A 9 -42.85 18.07 -10.38
C ALA A 9 -42.71 16.97 -9.31
N ILE A 10 -43.77 16.18 -9.06
CA ILE A 10 -43.77 15.12 -8.03
C ILE A 10 -43.17 13.81 -8.56
N ALA A 11 -43.22 13.57 -9.87
CA ALA A 11 -42.69 12.34 -10.49
C ALA A 11 -41.16 12.34 -10.63
N VAL A 12 -40.51 13.51 -10.61
CA VAL A 12 -39.06 13.64 -10.81
C VAL A 12 -38.28 13.46 -9.51
N THR A 13 -38.85 13.81 -8.36
CA THR A 13 -38.19 13.67 -7.05
C THR A 13 -38.07 12.23 -6.55
N THR A 14 -38.89 11.30 -7.04
CA THR A 14 -38.86 9.89 -6.61
C THR A 14 -37.72 9.07 -7.23
N ILE A 15 -37.10 9.54 -8.30
CA ILE A 15 -36.00 8.80 -8.96
C ILE A 15 -34.67 9.00 -8.20
N MET A 16 -34.51 10.10 -7.46
CA MET A 16 -33.25 10.42 -6.77
C MET A 16 -33.06 9.75 -5.41
N SER A 17 -34.08 9.06 -4.89
CA SER A 17 -34.01 8.31 -3.62
C SER A 17 -33.63 6.84 -3.79
N ALA A 18 -32.93 6.48 -4.88
CA ALA A 18 -32.30 5.16 -4.98
C ALA A 18 -31.16 5.06 -3.96
N THR A 19 -31.49 4.63 -2.74
CA THR A 19 -30.51 4.31 -1.71
C THR A 19 -29.62 3.17 -2.22
N PRO A 20 -28.28 3.29 -2.13
CA PRO A 20 -27.40 2.20 -2.52
C PRO A 20 -27.70 0.97 -1.66
N SER A 21 -28.08 -0.15 -2.28
CA SER A 21 -28.23 -1.41 -1.56
C SER A 21 -26.85 -2.05 -1.37
N PHE A 22 -26.29 -1.96 -0.17
CA PHE A 22 -25.14 -2.76 0.21
C PHE A 22 -25.62 -4.18 0.54
N SER A 23 -25.41 -5.14 -0.35
CA SER A 23 -25.62 -6.55 -0.04
C SER A 23 -24.46 -7.03 0.83
N GLN A 24 -24.62 -6.91 2.15
CA GLN A 24 -23.73 -7.57 3.10
C GLN A 24 -24.23 -9.01 3.26
N SER A 25 -23.42 -9.99 2.87
CA SER A 25 -23.79 -11.40 2.97
C SER A 25 -23.77 -11.84 4.43
N ILE A 26 -24.90 -12.34 4.92
CA ILE A 26 -25.03 -12.95 6.24
C ILE A 26 -24.88 -14.47 6.06
N GLU A 27 -23.87 -15.06 6.71
CA GLU A 27 -23.67 -16.50 6.76
C GLU A 27 -24.24 -17.04 8.08
N ILE A 28 -25.15 -18.02 7.99
CA ILE A 28 -25.83 -18.63 9.14
C ILE A 28 -25.39 -20.10 9.23
N GLY A 29 -24.73 -20.47 10.33
CA GLY A 29 -24.29 -21.85 10.57
C GLY A 29 -24.36 -22.26 12.05
N PRO A 30 -23.98 -23.51 12.39
CA PRO A 30 -24.06 -24.03 13.77
C PRO A 30 -23.29 -23.22 14.82
N GLY A 31 -22.34 -22.37 14.40
CA GLY A 31 -21.60 -21.43 15.24
C GLY A 31 -22.18 -20.01 15.33
N GLY A 32 -23.43 -19.79 14.89
CA GLY A 32 -24.12 -18.50 14.94
C GLY A 32 -24.15 -17.73 13.61
N VAL A 33 -24.51 -16.45 13.69
CA VAL A 33 -24.67 -15.54 12.54
C VAL A 33 -23.39 -14.72 12.36
N ARG A 34 -22.80 -14.75 11.17
CA ARG A 34 -21.61 -13.94 10.82
C ARG A 34 -21.94 -13.00 9.67
N VAL A 35 -21.57 -11.73 9.83
CA VAL A 35 -21.61 -10.75 8.73
C VAL A 35 -20.28 -10.83 8.01
N ASN A 36 -20.28 -11.12 6.71
CA ASN A 36 -19.09 -11.10 5.88
C ASN A 36 -18.99 -9.71 5.18
N PRO A 37 -18.13 -8.79 5.66
CA PRO A 37 -18.04 -7.43 5.12
C PRO A 37 -17.42 -7.32 3.72
N GLY A 38 -17.12 -8.45 3.07
CA GLY A 38 -16.34 -8.48 1.84
C GLY A 38 -14.85 -8.50 2.15
N MET A 39 -14.06 -9.20 1.33
CA MET A 39 -12.61 -9.19 1.49
C MET A 39 -12.07 -7.81 1.18
N GLU A 40 -11.60 -7.09 2.19
CA GLU A 40 -10.73 -5.94 1.99
C GLU A 40 -9.49 -6.44 1.22
N PRO A 41 -9.12 -5.80 0.09
CA PRO A 41 -7.94 -6.22 -0.66
C PRO A 41 -6.75 -6.27 0.29
N PRO A 42 -5.98 -7.37 0.32
CA PRO A 42 -4.79 -7.44 1.15
C PRO A 42 -3.90 -6.22 0.83
N PRO A 43 -3.26 -5.61 1.85
CA PRO A 43 -2.38 -4.47 1.63
C PRO A 43 -1.37 -4.82 0.55
N PRO A 44 -0.99 -3.86 -0.33
CA PRO A 44 -0.06 -4.11 -1.41
C PRO A 44 1.15 -4.86 -0.86
N ARG A 45 1.33 -6.11 -1.27
CA ARG A 45 2.57 -6.82 -0.97
C ARG A 45 3.66 -6.00 -1.63
N ASP A 46 4.55 -5.42 -0.85
CA ASP A 46 5.77 -4.79 -1.37
C ASP A 46 6.52 -5.87 -2.18
N MET A 47 6.29 -5.92 -3.49
CA MET A 47 6.87 -6.92 -4.41
C MET A 47 8.38 -6.67 -4.66
N GLY A 48 9.01 -5.84 -3.83
CA GLY A 48 10.42 -5.52 -3.89
C GLY A 48 11.18 -6.11 -2.71
N ILE A 49 12.46 -5.76 -2.62
CA ILE A 49 13.29 -6.14 -1.49
C ILE A 49 12.80 -5.43 -0.21
N SER A 50 12.91 -6.14 0.91
CA SER A 50 12.70 -5.55 2.24
C SER A 50 13.89 -4.71 2.67
N GLU A 51 13.70 -3.82 3.66
CA GLU A 51 14.79 -3.06 4.27
C GLU A 51 15.90 -3.96 4.84
N ARG A 52 15.51 -5.05 5.52
CA ARG A 52 16.44 -6.07 6.02
C ARG A 52 17.26 -6.71 4.89
N GLN A 53 16.64 -6.92 3.74
CA GLN A 53 17.31 -7.44 2.56
C GLN A 53 18.26 -6.40 1.95
N ALA A 54 17.87 -5.12 1.91
CA ALA A 54 18.74 -4.02 1.53
C ALA A 54 19.98 -3.93 2.43
N ILE A 55 19.82 -4.02 3.76
CA ILE A 55 20.93 -4.07 4.72
C ILE A 55 21.87 -5.24 4.42
N ARG A 56 21.32 -6.43 4.14
CA ARG A 56 22.13 -7.61 3.80
C ARG A 56 22.92 -7.41 2.51
N ILE A 57 22.31 -6.79 1.50
CA ILE A 57 22.98 -6.46 0.24
C ILE A 57 24.09 -5.44 0.49
N ALA A 58 23.81 -4.36 1.23
CA ALA A 58 24.80 -3.34 1.58
C ALA A 58 26.01 -3.93 2.33
N ARG A 59 25.77 -4.82 3.31
CA ARG A 59 26.84 -5.52 4.03
C ARG A 59 27.71 -6.41 3.14
N ARG A 60 27.15 -6.99 2.09
CA ARG A 60 27.92 -7.75 1.09
C ARG A 60 28.74 -6.85 0.14
N ASN A 61 28.46 -5.55 0.12
CA ASN A 61 29.09 -4.57 -0.74
C ASN A 61 29.98 -3.56 0.00
N GLY A 62 30.37 -3.84 1.25
CA GLY A 62 31.38 -3.07 1.96
C GLY A 62 30.92 -2.47 3.29
N VAL A 63 29.61 -2.34 3.52
CA VAL A 63 29.11 -1.75 4.77
C VAL A 63 29.37 -2.68 5.95
N GLN A 64 30.15 -2.24 6.94
CA GLN A 64 30.39 -2.96 8.18
C GLN A 64 29.36 -2.59 9.24
N ASP A 65 29.19 -1.31 9.49
CA ASP A 65 28.20 -0.78 10.43
C ASP A 65 27.20 0.11 9.69
N VAL A 66 25.92 -0.05 10.00
CA VAL A 66 24.83 0.65 9.30
C VAL A 66 24.33 1.75 10.21
N ASP A 67 24.36 2.99 9.71
CA ASP A 67 23.91 4.16 10.46
C ASP A 67 22.47 4.51 10.13
N ASP A 68 22.11 4.51 8.84
CA ASP A 68 20.79 4.90 8.37
C ASP A 68 20.38 4.10 7.13
N VAL A 69 19.07 3.82 7.03
CA VAL A 69 18.46 3.20 5.88
C VAL A 69 17.26 4.01 5.42
N ALA A 70 17.43 4.72 4.31
CA ALA A 70 16.38 5.56 3.75
C ALA A 70 15.62 4.83 2.63
N ARG A 71 14.30 4.70 2.81
CA ARG A 71 13.38 4.21 1.78
C ARG A 71 13.01 5.36 0.84
N ARG A 72 13.40 5.29 -0.44
CA ARG A 72 12.93 6.19 -1.52
C ARG A 72 12.08 5.43 -2.51
N ARG A 73 11.32 6.13 -3.36
CA ARG A 73 10.29 5.54 -4.25
C ARG A 73 10.73 4.23 -4.91
N ASN A 74 11.92 4.23 -5.54
CA ASN A 74 12.45 3.08 -6.29
C ASN A 74 13.76 2.52 -5.73
N VAL A 75 14.30 3.09 -4.65
CA VAL A 75 15.61 2.68 -4.14
C VAL A 75 15.63 2.64 -2.62
N PHE A 76 16.52 1.81 -2.08
CA PHE A 76 17.04 1.93 -0.73
C PHE A 76 18.38 2.63 -0.77
N VAL A 77 18.59 3.60 0.11
CA VAL A 77 19.90 4.22 0.33
C VAL A 77 20.37 3.80 1.71
N VAL A 78 21.44 3.01 1.77
CA VAL A 78 22.04 2.55 3.01
C VAL A 78 23.32 3.34 3.24
N ARG A 79 23.42 4.00 4.39
CA ARG A 79 24.62 4.73 4.82
C ARG A 79 25.22 4.03 6.03
N GLY A 80 26.54 4.07 6.13
CA GLY A 80 27.25 3.42 7.19
C GLY A 80 28.75 3.67 7.10
N VAL A 81 29.48 2.81 7.79
CA VAL A 81 30.93 2.82 7.85
C VAL A 81 31.46 1.50 7.29
N ASP A 82 32.55 1.55 6.54
CA ASP A 82 33.22 0.38 5.99
C ASP A 82 34.21 -0.26 6.99
N ARG A 83 35.12 -1.11 6.50
CA ARG A 83 36.11 -1.80 7.35
C ARG A 83 37.28 -0.93 7.79
N ASP A 84 37.58 0.09 7.02
CA ASP A 84 38.69 1.01 7.25
C ASP A 84 38.26 2.19 8.14
N GLY A 85 36.95 2.30 8.39
CA GLY A 85 36.36 3.36 9.19
C GLY A 85 35.88 4.54 8.34
N ASP A 86 35.86 4.39 7.02
CA ASP A 86 35.43 5.42 6.08
C ASP A 86 33.91 5.37 5.87
N ASP A 87 33.33 6.54 5.61
CA ASP A 87 31.91 6.66 5.28
C ASP A 87 31.63 5.95 3.95
N ILE A 88 30.58 5.13 3.92
CA ILE A 88 30.14 4.41 2.73
C ILE A 88 28.63 4.56 2.52
N LYS A 89 28.22 4.70 1.26
CA LYS A 89 26.82 4.79 0.84
C LYS A 89 26.54 3.83 -0.31
N VAL A 90 25.60 2.93 -0.07
CA VAL A 90 25.14 1.95 -1.07
C VAL A 90 23.71 2.27 -1.51
N VAL A 91 23.52 2.49 -2.80
CA VAL A 91 22.20 2.71 -3.41
C VAL A 91 21.73 1.44 -4.08
N ILE A 92 20.55 0.95 -3.72
CA ILE A 92 20.05 -0.37 -4.11
C ILE A 92 18.66 -0.21 -4.75
N ASP A 93 18.44 -0.81 -5.92
CA ASP A 93 17.13 -0.86 -6.55
C ASP A 93 16.12 -1.62 -5.68
N ARG A 94 14.96 -1.02 -5.44
CA ARG A 94 13.92 -1.57 -4.56
C ARG A 94 13.26 -2.80 -5.19
N GLY A 95 13.11 -2.86 -6.51
CA GLY A 95 12.40 -3.95 -7.18
C GLY A 95 13.21 -5.23 -7.24
N SER A 96 14.47 -5.12 -7.66
CA SER A 96 15.37 -6.22 -7.98
C SER A 96 16.41 -6.52 -6.89
N GLY A 97 16.80 -5.50 -6.11
CA GLY A 97 17.94 -5.59 -5.20
C GLY A 97 19.31 -5.43 -5.88
N GLU A 98 19.33 -4.96 -7.13
CA GLU A 98 20.57 -4.57 -7.82
C GLU A 98 21.24 -3.38 -7.12
N VAL A 99 22.57 -3.39 -7.03
CA VAL A 99 23.34 -2.27 -6.49
C VAL A 99 23.59 -1.27 -7.62
N LEU A 100 23.06 -0.06 -7.47
CA LEU A 100 23.14 1.00 -8.46
C LEU A 100 24.39 1.86 -8.28
N SER A 101 24.83 2.08 -7.04
CA SER A 101 26.08 2.78 -6.73
C SER A 101 26.64 2.39 -5.36
N VAL A 102 27.96 2.52 -5.23
CA VAL A 102 28.71 2.44 -3.98
C VAL A 102 29.65 3.64 -3.97
N ASP A 103 29.44 4.53 -3.01
CA ASP A 103 30.24 5.75 -2.80
C ASP A 103 30.92 5.70 -1.45
#